data_AF-A0A8I0VDQ4-F1
#
_entry.id   AF-A0A8I0VDQ4-F1
#
_cell.length_a   1.000
_cell.length_b   1.000
_cell.length_c   1.000
_cell.angle_alpha   90.00
_cell.angle_beta   90.00
_cell.angle_gamma   90.00
#
_symmetry.space_group_name_H-M   'P 1'
#
loop_
_entity.id
_entity.type
_entity.pdbx_description
1 polymer ?
#
loop_
_entity_poly.entity_id
_entity_poly.type
_entity_poly.pdbx_seq_one_letter_code
_entity_poly.pdbx_strand_id
1 'polypeptide(L)'
;ILRSQPPTDREETIIDRALKYLDETFVGVPVLGDLLRVIQEAPNEIRQVALDRGDMNRYKEITENLEASLIGLTTGGRLGEIFSQPTTVAMRRDRPVVYDVSSIDDNEGDLQAAILLACWSQGFGTVNVAGALADAGLEPRRHYFVILDELWRALRAGRGMVDRVDALTRLNRQRGVGLAMISHTMSDLLSLASSEDQMKARGFVERSGMVICGGLPGAEMPLLTSAVAMSSAEQDMLTSWQDPPAWDSVTGQESEPPGRGRFLIKVGGRPGIPVRVELTAAELEVNDTNKLWHTA
;
A
#
# COMPACT_ATOMS: atom_id res chain seq x y z
N ILE A 1 -3.07 11.67 12.84
CA ILE A 1 -2.37 12.04 14.11
C ILE A 1 -2.46 13.55 14.27
N LEU A 2 -2.87 14.07 15.43
CA LEU A 2 -3.14 15.51 15.67
C LEU A 2 -1.98 16.46 15.32
N ARG A 3 -0.74 15.94 15.37
CA ARG A 3 0.50 16.72 15.25
C ARG A 3 0.82 17.20 13.83
N SER A 4 0.34 16.51 12.78
CA SER A 4 0.57 16.82 11.36
C SER A 4 2.02 17.19 10.96
N GLN A 5 3.00 16.73 11.72
CA GLN A 5 4.43 16.95 11.52
C GLN A 5 5.17 15.65 11.82
N PRO A 6 6.31 15.40 11.15
CA PRO A 6 7.13 14.22 11.44
C PRO A 6 7.68 14.27 12.87
N PRO A 7 8.04 13.11 13.45
CA PRO A 7 8.85 13.06 14.66
C PRO A 7 10.14 13.85 14.47
N THR A 8 10.62 14.48 15.53
CA THR A 8 11.94 15.11 15.55
C THR A 8 13.04 14.04 15.63
N ASP A 9 14.26 14.35 15.19
CA ASP A 9 15.42 13.44 15.29
C ASP A 9 15.59 12.83 16.69
N ARG A 10 15.31 13.63 17.72
CA ARG A 10 15.37 13.19 19.12
C ARG A 10 14.26 12.19 19.44
N GLU A 11 13.04 12.41 18.98
CA GLU A 11 11.94 11.46 19.16
C GLU A 11 12.18 10.18 18.37
N GLU A 12 12.72 10.25 17.15
CA GLU A 12 13.12 9.07 16.39
C GLU A 12 14.16 8.25 17.16
N THR A 13 15.15 8.90 17.77
CA THR A 13 16.17 8.23 18.61
C THR A 13 15.55 7.57 19.84
N ILE A 14 14.59 8.26 20.49
CA ILE A 14 13.85 7.71 21.64
C ILE A 14 13.04 6.48 21.21
N ILE A 15 12.32 6.56 20.09
CA ILE A 15 11.52 5.45 19.54
C ILE A 15 12.43 4.26 19.19
N ASP A 16 13.54 4.48 18.48
CA ASP A 16 14.49 3.42 18.12
C ASP A 16 15.02 2.69 19.37
N ARG A 17 15.41 3.45 20.41
CA ARG A 17 15.89 2.84 21.66
C ARG A 17 14.79 2.12 22.41
N ALA A 18 13.57 2.64 22.42
CA ALA A 18 12.41 2.00 23.04
C ALA A 18 12.04 0.69 22.35
N LEU A 19 12.09 0.63 21.02
CA LEU A 19 11.85 -0.58 20.25
C LEU A 19 12.91 -1.65 20.53
N LYS A 20 14.20 -1.28 20.60
CA LYS A 20 15.28 -2.20 21.00
C LYS A 20 15.11 -2.71 22.43
N TYR A 21 14.74 -1.83 23.35
CA TYR A 21 14.46 -2.22 24.73
C TYR A 21 13.32 -3.22 24.81
N LEU A 22 12.23 -3.03 24.04
CA LEU A 22 11.15 -3.99 23.94
C LEU A 22 11.61 -5.33 23.34
N ASP A 23 12.41 -5.31 22.27
CA ASP A 23 12.94 -6.53 21.65
C ASP A 23 13.78 -7.37 22.63
N GLU A 24 14.53 -6.72 23.53
CA GLU A 24 15.37 -7.38 24.53
C GLU A 24 14.61 -7.87 25.77
N THR A 25 13.55 -7.15 26.19
CA THR A 25 12.93 -7.35 27.51
C THR A 25 11.50 -7.89 27.47
N PHE A 26 10.78 -7.68 26.37
CA PHE A 26 9.39 -8.06 26.25
C PHE A 26 9.25 -9.53 25.83
N VAL A 27 8.34 -10.26 26.48
CA VAL A 27 8.03 -11.64 26.10
C VAL A 27 6.82 -11.66 25.16
N GLY A 28 7.07 -11.96 23.89
CA GLY A 28 6.03 -12.03 22.84
C GLY A 28 6.18 -10.94 21.79
N VAL A 29 5.08 -10.58 21.13
CA VAL A 29 5.06 -9.51 20.13
C VAL A 29 4.48 -8.25 20.78
N PRO A 30 5.28 -7.18 20.96
CA PRO A 30 4.80 -5.96 21.59
C PRO A 30 3.82 -5.20 20.70
N VAL A 31 2.92 -4.43 21.32
CA VAL A 31 1.99 -3.51 20.64
C VAL A 31 2.32 -2.05 20.94
N LEU A 32 1.67 -1.09 20.25
CA LEU A 32 1.89 0.34 20.48
C LEU A 32 1.64 0.76 21.93
N GLY A 33 0.72 0.10 22.64
CA GLY A 33 0.47 0.32 24.06
C GLY A 33 1.66 -0.03 24.96
N ASP A 34 2.46 -1.03 24.58
CA ASP A 34 3.68 -1.39 25.31
C ASP A 34 4.81 -0.39 25.04
N LEU A 35 4.91 0.11 23.79
CA LEU A 35 5.84 1.18 23.44
C LEU A 35 5.55 2.46 24.24
N LEU A 36 4.27 2.85 24.34
CA LEU A 36 3.86 3.96 25.18
C LEU A 36 4.26 3.75 26.64
N ARG A 37 4.04 2.54 27.17
CA ARG A 37 4.38 2.21 28.56
C ARG A 37 5.88 2.32 28.82
N VAL A 38 6.73 1.82 27.92
CA VAL A 38 8.20 1.93 28.05
C VAL A 38 8.65 3.39 28.07
N ILE A 39 8.06 4.25 27.24
CA ILE A 39 8.37 5.69 27.25
C ILE A 39 7.92 6.32 28.57
N GLN A 40 6.75 5.96 29.09
CA GLN A 40 6.25 6.50 30.36
C GLN A 40 7.03 6.03 31.59
N GLU A 41 7.48 4.77 31.60
CA GLU A 41 8.31 4.20 32.67
C GLU A 41 9.73 4.79 32.68
N ALA A 42 10.17 5.34 31.55
CA ALA A 42 11.45 6.00 31.36
C ALA A 42 12.66 5.20 31.89
N PRO A 43 12.91 3.95 31.43
CA PRO A 43 14.14 3.23 31.75
C PRO A 43 15.38 4.07 31.47
N ASN A 44 16.46 3.85 32.24
CA ASN A 44 17.69 4.65 32.13
C ASN A 44 18.24 4.73 30.70
N GLU A 45 18.11 3.65 29.92
CA GLU A 45 18.57 3.61 28.53
C GLU A 45 17.80 4.55 27.60
N ILE A 46 16.48 4.71 27.84
CA ILE A 46 15.62 5.65 27.12
C ILE A 46 15.94 7.08 27.56
N ARG A 47 16.13 7.31 28.86
CA ARG A 47 16.46 8.62 29.41
C ARG A 47 17.80 9.15 28.89
N GLN A 48 18.78 8.27 28.73
CA GLN A 48 20.09 8.62 28.17
C GLN A 48 19.98 9.20 26.76
N VAL A 49 19.18 8.57 25.88
CA VAL A 49 19.00 9.07 24.51
C VAL A 49 18.08 10.30 24.42
N ALA A 50 17.18 10.48 25.39
CA ALA A 50 16.40 11.70 25.52
C ALA A 50 17.25 12.92 25.93
N LEU A 51 18.47 12.72 26.44
CA LEU A 51 19.37 13.77 26.92
C LEU A 51 18.71 14.64 28.02
N ASP A 52 18.06 13.98 28.96
CA ASP A 52 17.37 14.61 30.10
C ASP A 52 18.35 15.19 31.15
N ARG A 53 19.63 14.84 31.08
CA ARG A 53 20.70 15.25 32.00
C ARG A 53 20.40 14.90 33.46
N GLY A 54 19.68 13.81 33.69
CA GLY A 54 19.29 13.34 35.02
C GLY A 54 18.01 13.97 35.57
N ASP A 55 17.40 14.93 34.86
CA ASP A 55 16.16 15.59 35.29
C ASP A 55 14.92 14.94 34.65
N MET A 56 14.10 14.30 35.48
CA MET A 56 12.85 13.66 35.05
C MET A 56 11.80 14.65 34.53
N ASN A 57 11.79 15.90 35.00
CA ASN A 57 10.85 16.89 34.49
C ASN A 57 11.20 17.26 33.05
N ARG A 58 12.50 17.44 32.80
CA ARG A 58 13.02 17.62 31.45
C ARG A 58 12.72 16.41 30.55
N TYR A 59 12.82 15.18 31.04
CA TYR A 59 12.42 14.00 30.26
C TYR A 59 10.95 14.10 29.80
N LYS A 60 10.04 14.40 30.74
CA LYS A 60 8.60 14.53 30.44
C LYS A 60 8.30 15.64 29.44
N GLU A 61 8.96 16.80 29.56
CA GLU A 61 8.84 17.88 28.57
C GLU A 61 9.33 17.46 27.17
N ILE A 62 10.35 16.60 27.12
CA ILE A 62 10.92 16.09 25.87
C ILE A 62 9.99 15.07 25.21
N THR A 63 9.34 14.21 26.01
CA THR A 63 8.47 13.11 25.51
C THR A 63 7.00 13.48 25.39
N GLU A 64 6.55 14.63 25.92
CA GLU A 64 5.14 15.03 25.96
C GLU A 64 4.42 14.90 24.61
N ASN A 65 5.02 15.44 23.53
CA ASN A 65 4.42 15.37 22.18
C ASN A 65 4.39 13.95 21.60
N LEU A 66 5.39 13.14 21.94
CA LEU A 66 5.48 11.74 21.52
C LEU A 66 4.42 10.90 22.26
N GLU A 67 4.31 11.08 23.57
CA GLU A 67 3.29 10.43 24.40
C GLU A 67 1.87 10.80 23.94
N ALA A 68 1.59 12.08 23.71
CA ALA A 68 0.30 12.52 23.18
C ALA A 68 -0.03 11.87 21.82
N SER A 69 0.98 11.71 20.95
CA SER A 69 0.83 11.05 19.66
C SER A 69 0.53 9.56 19.81
N LEU A 70 1.25 8.86 20.69
CA LEU A 70 1.06 7.43 20.96
C LEU A 70 -0.26 7.14 21.69
N ILE A 71 -0.69 8.00 22.61
CA ILE A 71 -2.01 7.92 23.26
C ILE A 71 -3.12 8.01 22.19
N GLY A 72 -2.97 8.93 21.24
CA GLY A 72 -3.86 9.08 20.08
C GLY A 72 -3.85 7.89 19.09
N LEU A 73 -2.94 6.93 19.27
CA LEU A 73 -2.84 5.70 18.49
C LEU A 73 -3.15 4.44 19.31
N THR A 74 -3.41 4.56 20.62
CA THR A 74 -3.59 3.42 21.53
C THR A 74 -4.93 3.44 22.24
N THR A 75 -5.23 4.51 22.97
CA THR A 75 -6.37 4.58 23.89
C THR A 75 -7.49 5.49 23.38
N GLY A 76 -7.24 6.29 22.34
CA GLY A 76 -8.27 7.15 21.74
C GLY A 76 -7.92 7.64 20.34
N GLY A 77 -8.92 7.94 19.53
CA GLY A 77 -8.78 8.49 18.17
C GLY A 77 -9.10 7.48 17.07
N ARG A 78 -9.24 8.00 15.83
CA ARG A 78 -9.65 7.26 14.61
C ARG A 78 -8.81 6.02 14.28
N LEU A 79 -7.58 5.94 14.79
CA LEU A 79 -6.58 4.90 14.51
C LEU A 79 -6.42 3.89 15.66
N GLY A 80 -6.96 4.19 16.85
CA GLY A 80 -6.50 3.65 18.12
C GLY A 80 -6.68 2.14 18.29
N GLU A 81 -7.88 1.62 18.02
CA GLU A 81 -8.16 0.20 18.27
C GLU A 81 -7.54 -0.75 17.23
N ILE A 82 -7.25 -0.25 16.03
CA ILE A 82 -6.80 -1.08 14.90
C ILE A 82 -5.35 -1.53 15.06
N PHE A 83 -4.48 -0.65 15.58
CA PHE A 83 -3.03 -0.88 15.65
C PHE A 83 -2.51 -1.16 17.07
N SER A 84 -3.37 -1.10 18.08
CA SER A 84 -2.95 -1.18 19.49
C SER A 84 -3.17 -2.56 20.13
N GLN A 85 -3.71 -3.52 19.38
CA GLN A 85 -3.99 -4.87 19.86
C GLN A 85 -3.15 -5.92 19.12
N PRO A 86 -2.89 -7.09 19.75
CA PRO A 86 -2.25 -8.20 19.06
C PRO A 86 -3.03 -8.62 17.82
N THR A 87 -2.29 -9.02 16.77
CA THR A 87 -2.89 -9.54 15.54
C THR A 87 -3.80 -10.74 15.85
N THR A 88 -5.10 -10.58 15.59
CA THR A 88 -6.11 -11.63 15.86
C THR A 88 -6.17 -12.66 14.74
N VAL A 89 -5.94 -12.23 13.50
CA VAL A 89 -5.95 -13.09 12.30
C VAL A 89 -4.63 -12.95 11.56
N ALA A 90 -3.74 -13.92 11.75
CA ALA A 90 -2.46 -13.94 11.07
C ALA A 90 -2.61 -14.35 9.60
N MET A 91 -1.81 -13.73 8.73
CA MET A 91 -1.76 -14.09 7.32
C MET A 91 -1.32 -15.55 7.14
N ARG A 92 -2.12 -16.31 6.39
CA ARG A 92 -1.74 -17.66 5.97
C ARG A 92 -0.79 -17.63 4.79
N ARG A 93 0.23 -18.49 4.84
CA ARG A 93 1.33 -18.55 3.85
C ARG A 93 1.13 -19.58 2.75
N ASP A 94 0.09 -20.41 2.87
CA ASP A 94 -0.12 -21.61 2.07
C ASP A 94 -1.36 -21.55 1.17
N ARG A 95 -1.99 -20.38 1.05
CA ARG A 95 -3.20 -20.15 0.26
C ARG A 95 -3.32 -18.68 -0.18
N PRO A 96 -4.18 -18.38 -1.16
CA PRO A 96 -4.56 -17.01 -1.46
C PRO A 96 -5.19 -16.33 -0.24
N VAL A 97 -4.83 -15.08 -0.01
CA VAL A 97 -5.32 -14.24 1.09
C VAL A 97 -5.53 -12.82 0.58
N VAL A 98 -6.51 -12.13 1.15
CA VAL A 98 -6.84 -10.73 0.82
C VAL A 98 -6.91 -9.96 2.13
N TYR A 99 -6.26 -8.81 2.18
CA TYR A 99 -6.53 -7.80 3.19
C TYR A 99 -7.65 -6.91 2.68
N ASP A 100 -8.87 -7.15 3.15
CA ASP A 100 -10.04 -6.37 2.76
C ASP A 100 -10.11 -5.09 3.59
N VAL A 101 -10.04 -3.95 2.90
CA VAL A 101 -10.10 -2.60 3.48
C VAL A 101 -11.40 -1.87 3.10
N SER A 102 -12.34 -2.54 2.44
CA SER A 102 -13.56 -1.95 1.88
C SER A 102 -14.51 -1.37 2.92
N SER A 103 -14.43 -1.81 4.18
CA SER A 103 -15.26 -1.30 5.27
C SER A 103 -14.80 0.07 5.80
N ILE A 104 -13.65 0.58 5.36
CA ILE A 104 -13.10 1.86 5.82
C ILE A 104 -13.59 2.97 4.91
N ASP A 105 -14.22 3.98 5.49
CA ASP A 105 -14.76 5.14 4.76
C ASP A 105 -13.67 5.87 3.95
N ASP A 106 -13.99 6.19 2.69
CA ASP A 106 -13.12 6.91 1.75
C ASP A 106 -12.74 8.32 2.22
N ASN A 107 -13.51 8.91 3.13
CA ASN A 107 -13.18 10.20 3.74
C ASN A 107 -12.04 10.11 4.76
N GLU A 108 -11.53 8.90 5.05
CA GLU A 108 -10.44 8.65 6.01
C GLU A 108 -9.13 8.29 5.32
N GLY A 109 -8.69 9.09 4.34
CA GLY A 109 -7.51 8.80 3.51
C GLY A 109 -6.24 8.44 4.28
N ASP A 110 -5.92 9.17 5.35
CA ASP A 110 -4.75 8.88 6.20
C ASP A 110 -4.87 7.52 6.92
N LEU A 111 -6.08 7.13 7.34
CA LEU A 111 -6.34 5.84 7.99
C LEU A 111 -6.21 4.70 6.99
N GLN A 112 -6.87 4.83 5.83
CA GLN A 112 -6.81 3.83 4.76
C GLN A 112 -5.36 3.59 4.35
N ALA A 113 -4.58 4.66 4.15
CA ALA A 113 -3.18 4.52 3.79
C ALA A 113 -2.34 3.84 4.89
N ALA A 114 -2.51 4.23 6.16
CA ALA A 114 -1.82 3.59 7.27
C ALA A 114 -2.11 2.08 7.33
N ILE A 115 -3.37 1.69 7.10
CA ILE A 115 -3.80 0.29 7.07
C ILE A 115 -3.20 -0.46 5.89
N LEU A 116 -3.27 0.10 4.67
CA LEU A 116 -2.66 -0.49 3.48
C LEU A 116 -1.16 -0.76 3.70
N LEU A 117 -0.43 0.20 4.24
CA LEU A 117 1.00 0.07 4.52
C LEU A 117 1.30 -0.97 5.58
N ALA A 118 0.50 -1.03 6.65
CA ALA A 118 0.64 -2.05 7.68
C ALA A 118 0.40 -3.44 7.08
N CYS A 119 -0.67 -3.61 6.30
CA CYS A 119 -1.00 -4.85 5.60
C CYS A 119 0.10 -5.27 4.61
N TRP A 120 0.64 -4.33 3.83
CA TRP A 120 1.75 -4.61 2.91
C TRP A 120 3.02 -4.98 3.66
N SER A 121 3.37 -4.24 4.71
CA SER A 121 4.54 -4.54 5.55
C SER A 121 4.42 -5.93 6.18
N GLN A 122 3.25 -6.29 6.70
CA GLN A 122 2.98 -7.62 7.24
C GLN A 122 3.03 -8.70 6.15
N GLY A 123 2.45 -8.43 4.97
CA GLY A 123 2.47 -9.34 3.83
C GLY A 123 3.90 -9.65 3.35
N PHE A 124 4.70 -8.61 3.08
CA PHE A 124 6.09 -8.76 2.69
C PHE A 124 6.94 -9.41 3.80
N GLY A 125 6.73 -9.03 5.07
CA GLY A 125 7.38 -9.68 6.21
C GLY A 125 7.09 -11.18 6.27
N THR A 126 5.82 -11.54 6.10
CA THR A 126 5.34 -12.93 6.09
C THR A 126 5.95 -13.74 4.94
N VAL A 127 6.03 -13.17 3.74
CA VAL A 127 6.70 -13.77 2.57
C VAL A 127 8.19 -13.95 2.82
N ASN A 128 8.85 -12.97 3.45
CA ASN A 128 10.26 -13.04 3.80
C ASN A 128 10.55 -14.16 4.81
N VAL A 129 9.70 -14.32 5.83
CA VAL A 129 9.78 -15.44 6.78
C VAL A 129 9.59 -16.78 6.07
N ALA A 130 8.62 -16.87 5.15
CA ALA A 130 8.43 -18.09 4.35
C ALA A 130 9.68 -18.45 3.54
N GLY A 131 10.32 -17.45 2.93
CA GLY A 131 11.57 -17.60 2.20
C GLY A 131 12.69 -18.12 3.10
N ALA A 132 12.90 -17.50 4.26
CA ALA A 132 13.93 -17.91 5.22
C ALA A 132 13.71 -19.33 5.76
N LEU A 133 12.47 -19.71 6.07
CA LEU A 133 12.13 -21.08 6.49
C LEU A 133 12.38 -22.09 5.37
N ALA A 134 12.10 -21.73 4.11
CA ALA A 134 12.39 -22.59 2.97
C ALA A 134 13.89 -22.71 2.68
N ASP A 135 14.66 -21.64 2.84
CA ASP A 135 16.14 -21.66 2.74
C ASP A 135 16.75 -22.57 3.81
N ALA A 136 16.17 -22.61 5.02
CA ALA A 136 16.56 -23.50 6.11
C ALA A 136 16.03 -24.95 5.97
N GLY A 137 15.24 -25.26 4.93
CA GLY A 137 14.63 -26.57 4.73
C GLY A 137 13.51 -26.93 5.72
N LEU A 138 13.03 -25.96 6.51
CA LEU A 138 11.94 -26.15 7.49
C LEU A 138 10.56 -26.14 6.84
N GLU A 139 10.44 -25.55 5.65
CA GLU A 139 9.21 -25.48 4.87
C GLU A 139 9.46 -25.63 3.37
N PRO A 140 8.45 -26.01 2.56
CA PRO A 140 8.61 -26.05 1.11
C PRO A 140 8.74 -24.63 0.53
N ARG A 141 9.58 -24.50 -0.50
CA ARG A 141 9.70 -23.27 -1.30
C ARG A 141 8.37 -22.98 -2.00
N ARG A 142 7.89 -21.74 -1.87
CA ARG A 142 6.69 -21.23 -2.55
C ARG A 142 7.04 -19.97 -3.32
N HIS A 143 6.39 -19.80 -4.46
CA HIS A 143 6.40 -18.55 -5.21
C HIS A 143 5.18 -17.73 -4.82
N TYR A 144 5.39 -16.48 -4.46
CA TYR A 144 4.33 -15.56 -4.07
C TYR A 144 4.07 -14.58 -5.21
N PHE A 145 2.81 -14.23 -5.41
CA PHE A 145 2.40 -13.16 -6.31
C PHE A 145 1.61 -12.15 -5.49
N VAL A 146 2.20 -10.98 -5.25
CA VAL A 146 1.64 -9.92 -4.42
C VAL A 146 0.91 -8.93 -5.31
N ILE A 147 -0.33 -8.60 -4.94
CA ILE A 147 -1.14 -7.61 -5.64
C ILE A 147 -1.30 -6.40 -4.71
N LEU A 148 -0.79 -5.25 -5.16
CA LEU A 148 -0.94 -3.97 -4.48
C LEU A 148 -2.00 -3.17 -5.24
N ASP A 149 -3.24 -3.31 -4.79
CA ASP A 149 -4.35 -2.55 -5.33
C ASP A 149 -4.44 -1.15 -4.70
N GLU A 150 -5.00 -0.20 -5.44
CA GLU A 150 -5.18 1.20 -5.02
C GLU A 150 -3.85 1.84 -4.53
N LEU A 151 -2.73 1.51 -5.19
CA LEU A 151 -1.38 1.90 -4.76
C LEU A 151 -1.28 3.42 -4.49
N TRP A 152 -1.93 4.21 -5.34
CA TRP A 152 -1.93 5.67 -5.28
C TRP A 152 -2.44 6.22 -3.94
N ARG A 153 -3.38 5.53 -3.27
CA ARG A 153 -3.93 5.96 -1.98
C ARG A 153 -2.84 6.00 -0.91
N ALA A 154 -2.05 4.94 -0.83
CA ALA A 154 -0.95 4.86 0.13
C ALA A 154 0.18 5.85 -0.21
N LEU A 155 0.43 6.12 -1.49
CA LEU A 155 1.46 7.08 -1.90
C LEU A 155 1.09 8.53 -1.50
N ARG A 156 -0.20 8.88 -1.48
CA ARG A 156 -0.68 10.23 -1.11
C ARG A 156 -0.66 10.52 0.39
N ALA A 157 -0.42 9.53 1.24
CA ALA A 157 -0.57 9.63 2.70
C ALA A 157 0.47 10.55 3.39
N GLY A 158 1.58 10.85 2.73
CA GLY A 158 2.60 11.71 3.30
C GLY A 158 3.92 11.67 2.55
N ARG A 159 4.86 12.51 3.00
CA ARG A 159 6.25 12.50 2.48
C ARG A 159 6.94 11.19 2.84
N GLY A 160 7.81 10.71 1.94
CA GLY A 160 8.59 9.48 2.13
C GLY A 160 7.80 8.18 1.89
N MET A 161 6.50 8.29 1.55
CA MET A 161 5.66 7.13 1.30
C MET A 161 6.08 6.34 0.06
N VAL A 162 6.53 7.06 -0.98
CA VAL A 162 7.06 6.44 -2.19
C VAL A 162 8.33 5.64 -1.90
N ASP A 163 9.22 6.18 -1.07
CA ASP A 163 10.44 5.47 -0.65
C ASP A 163 10.12 4.21 0.15
N ARG A 164 9.10 4.27 1.01
CA ARG A 164 8.66 3.09 1.78
C ARG A 164 8.14 1.99 0.88
N VAL A 165 7.33 2.33 -0.12
CA VAL A 165 6.82 1.38 -1.12
C VAL A 165 7.96 0.85 -2.00
N ASP A 166 8.89 1.69 -2.46
CA ASP A 166 10.04 1.24 -3.24
C ASP A 166 10.90 0.24 -2.44
N ALA A 167 11.18 0.53 -1.17
CA ALA A 167 11.95 -0.35 -0.30
C ALA A 167 11.25 -1.72 -0.11
N LEU A 168 9.93 -1.73 0.09
CA LEU A 168 9.15 -2.97 0.22
C LEU A 168 9.13 -3.79 -1.07
N THR A 169 9.05 -3.12 -2.23
CA THR A 169 8.89 -3.79 -3.52
C THR A 169 10.21 -4.25 -4.14
N ARG A 170 11.35 -3.63 -3.77
CA ARG A 170 12.68 -3.94 -4.34
C ARG A 170 13.24 -5.29 -3.92
N LEU A 171 12.86 -5.82 -2.76
CA LEU A 171 13.36 -7.10 -2.22
C LEU A 171 12.86 -8.36 -2.97
N ASN A 172 11.92 -8.19 -3.90
CA ASN A 172 11.14 -9.28 -4.48
C ASN A 172 11.84 -10.06 -5.60
N ARG A 173 12.72 -9.42 -6.40
CA ARG A 173 13.35 -10.08 -7.57
C ARG A 173 14.34 -11.18 -7.18
N GLN A 174 15.03 -11.04 -6.05
CA GLN A 174 15.98 -12.05 -5.58
C GLN A 174 15.28 -13.26 -4.92
N ARG A 175 14.02 -13.10 -4.51
CA ARG A 175 13.29 -14.09 -3.69
C ARG A 175 12.19 -14.84 -4.45
N GLY A 176 12.08 -14.64 -5.76
CA GLY A 176 11.08 -15.31 -6.59
C GLY A 176 9.65 -14.86 -6.28
N VAL A 177 9.47 -13.58 -5.94
CA VAL A 177 8.18 -12.96 -5.65
C VAL A 177 7.77 -12.10 -6.86
N GLY A 178 6.61 -12.40 -7.44
CA GLY A 178 5.98 -11.55 -8.45
C GLY A 178 5.17 -10.43 -7.79
N LEU A 179 5.07 -9.30 -8.47
CA LEU A 179 4.37 -8.11 -7.98
C LEU A 179 3.50 -7.53 -9.08
N ALA A 180 2.23 -7.28 -8.77
CA ALA A 180 1.34 -6.45 -9.56
C ALA A 180 1.01 -5.19 -8.76
N MET A 181 1.12 -4.03 -9.40
CA MET A 181 0.71 -2.74 -8.84
C MET A 181 -0.43 -2.23 -9.70
N ILE A 182 -1.56 -1.91 -9.07
CA ILE A 182 -2.80 -1.50 -9.75
C ILE A 182 -3.10 -0.06 -9.35
N SER A 183 -3.39 0.77 -10.35
CA SER A 183 -3.75 2.19 -10.24
C SER A 183 -4.70 2.55 -11.38
N HIS A 184 -5.49 3.60 -11.20
CA HIS A 184 -6.46 4.05 -12.22
C HIS A 184 -5.77 4.80 -13.36
N THR A 185 -4.85 5.71 -13.03
CA THR A 185 -4.17 6.55 -14.02
C THR A 185 -2.69 6.76 -13.71
N MET A 186 -1.94 7.30 -14.69
CA MET A 186 -0.57 7.77 -14.45
C MET A 186 -0.60 9.07 -13.64
N SER A 187 -1.61 9.92 -13.86
CA SER A 187 -1.83 11.15 -13.10
C SER A 187 -1.95 10.89 -11.59
N ASP A 188 -2.52 9.76 -11.17
CA ASP A 188 -2.59 9.41 -9.75
C ASP A 188 -1.21 9.24 -9.11
N LEU A 189 -0.25 8.70 -9.84
CA LEU A 189 1.14 8.57 -9.39
C LEU A 189 1.89 9.91 -9.38
N LEU A 190 1.41 10.90 -10.14
CA LEU A 190 2.04 12.23 -10.28
C LEU A 190 1.37 13.32 -9.45
N SER A 191 0.19 13.05 -8.87
CA SER A 191 -0.49 13.94 -7.93
C SER A 191 0.21 14.10 -6.57
N LEU A 192 1.42 13.59 -6.41
CA LEU A 192 2.20 13.64 -5.18
C LEU A 192 2.75 15.04 -4.92
N ALA A 193 2.91 15.38 -3.65
CA ALA A 193 3.24 16.74 -3.23
C ALA A 193 4.64 17.21 -3.65
N SER A 194 5.59 16.29 -3.86
CA SER A 194 6.97 16.62 -4.22
C SER A 194 7.34 16.07 -5.60
N SER A 195 8.11 16.84 -6.38
CA SER A 195 8.61 16.39 -7.69
C SER A 195 9.52 15.17 -7.58
N GLU A 196 10.25 15.03 -6.47
CA GLU A 196 11.07 13.85 -6.18
C GLU A 196 10.21 12.59 -6.06
N ASP A 197 9.12 12.65 -5.29
CA ASP A 197 8.16 11.55 -5.12
C ASP A 197 7.49 11.20 -6.44
N GLN A 198 7.11 12.20 -7.25
CA GLN A 198 6.54 12.00 -8.58
C GLN A 198 7.51 11.24 -9.51
N MET A 199 8.79 11.62 -9.51
CA MET A 199 9.82 10.94 -10.31
C MET A 199 10.01 9.49 -9.87
N LYS A 200 10.05 9.23 -8.56
CA LYS A 200 10.18 7.87 -8.01
C LYS A 200 8.97 7.00 -8.36
N ALA A 201 7.76 7.55 -8.21
CA ALA A 201 6.51 6.84 -8.51
C ALA A 201 6.40 6.48 -10.00
N ARG A 202 6.77 7.41 -10.89
CA ARG A 202 6.91 7.12 -12.33
C ARG A 202 7.89 5.98 -12.60
N GLY A 203 8.99 5.94 -11.85
CA GLY A 203 9.97 4.86 -11.92
C GLY A 203 9.40 3.47 -11.64
N PHE A 204 8.29 3.33 -10.89
CA PHE A 204 7.63 2.04 -10.70
C PHE A 204 7.12 1.45 -12.01
N VAL A 205 6.54 2.29 -12.87
CA VAL A 205 6.02 1.89 -14.18
C VAL A 205 7.17 1.61 -15.15
N GLU A 206 8.18 2.49 -15.20
CA GLU A 206 9.36 2.32 -16.08
C GLU A 206 10.14 1.03 -15.80
N ARG A 207 10.22 0.62 -14.53
CA ARG A 207 10.94 -0.61 -14.12
C ARG A 207 10.08 -1.86 -14.19
N SER A 208 8.79 -1.74 -14.48
CA SER A 208 7.88 -2.88 -14.57
C SER A 208 8.23 -3.75 -15.78
N GLY A 209 8.39 -5.05 -15.56
CA GLY A 209 8.73 -5.98 -16.64
C GLY A 209 7.60 -6.13 -17.67
N MET A 210 6.37 -5.81 -17.26
CA MET A 210 5.17 -5.81 -18.08
C MET A 210 4.23 -4.74 -17.55
N VAL A 211 3.55 -4.02 -18.45
CA VAL A 211 2.50 -3.06 -18.13
C VAL A 211 1.23 -3.50 -18.83
N ILE A 212 0.12 -3.53 -18.11
CA ILE A 212 -1.20 -3.90 -18.63
C ILE A 212 -2.07 -2.66 -18.53
N CYS A 213 -2.53 -2.14 -19.67
CA CYS A 213 -3.37 -0.95 -19.71
C CYS A 213 -4.81 -1.32 -20.09
N GLY A 214 -5.78 -0.93 -19.28
CA GLY A 214 -7.18 -0.83 -19.69
C GLY A 214 -7.40 0.42 -20.55
N GLY A 215 -8.65 0.74 -20.87
CA GLY A 215 -8.96 2.00 -21.51
C GLY A 215 -8.44 3.18 -20.68
N LEU A 216 -7.81 4.17 -21.32
CA LEU A 216 -7.26 5.35 -20.66
C LEU A 216 -7.58 6.62 -21.47
N PRO A 217 -7.86 7.76 -20.82
CA PRO A 217 -8.13 9.01 -21.53
C PRO A 217 -6.93 9.44 -22.39
N GLY A 218 -7.18 10.10 -23.51
CA GLY A 218 -6.13 10.64 -24.37
C GLY A 218 -5.15 11.57 -23.64
N ALA A 219 -5.63 12.27 -22.61
CA ALA A 219 -4.81 13.13 -21.75
C ALA A 219 -3.73 12.38 -20.94
N GLU A 220 -3.91 11.07 -20.68
CA GLU A 220 -2.93 10.23 -19.99
C GLU A 220 -1.82 9.74 -20.92
N MET A 221 -2.02 9.77 -22.25
CA MET A 221 -1.09 9.19 -23.21
C MET A 221 0.32 9.80 -23.16
N PRO A 222 0.51 11.12 -23.01
CA PRO A 222 1.84 11.70 -22.86
C PRO A 222 2.58 11.16 -21.62
N LEU A 223 1.87 11.01 -20.49
CA LEU A 223 2.44 10.51 -19.25
C LEU A 223 2.80 9.02 -19.35
N LEU A 224 1.88 8.21 -19.88
CA LEU A 224 2.11 6.78 -20.09
C LEU A 224 3.25 6.55 -21.08
N THR A 225 3.25 7.25 -22.23
CA THR A 225 4.28 7.13 -23.27
C THR A 225 5.66 7.52 -22.77
N SER A 226 5.71 8.45 -21.81
CA SER A 226 6.96 8.85 -21.18
C SER A 226 7.57 7.75 -20.30
N ALA A 227 6.75 6.86 -19.73
CA ALA A 227 7.20 5.74 -18.91
C ALA A 227 7.40 4.45 -19.74
N VAL A 228 6.52 4.18 -20.70
CA VAL A 228 6.57 3.02 -21.60
C VAL A 228 6.23 3.47 -23.00
N ALA A 229 7.12 3.22 -23.97
CA ALA A 229 6.93 3.71 -25.33
C ALA A 229 5.68 3.12 -26.00
N MET A 230 4.70 3.98 -26.32
CA MET A 230 3.46 3.64 -27.01
C MET A 230 3.44 4.27 -28.40
N SER A 231 3.15 3.47 -29.42
CA SER A 231 2.84 3.93 -30.77
C SER A 231 1.50 4.66 -30.82
N SER A 232 1.28 5.50 -31.84
CA SER A 232 0.01 6.19 -32.03
C SER A 232 -1.18 5.22 -32.12
N ALA A 233 -1.01 4.09 -32.81
CA ALA A 233 -2.06 3.07 -32.92
C ALA A 233 -2.42 2.44 -31.56
N GLU A 234 -1.44 2.23 -30.68
CA GLU A 234 -1.69 1.76 -29.31
C GLU A 234 -2.41 2.82 -28.47
N GLN A 235 -2.01 4.09 -28.60
CA GLN A 235 -2.66 5.21 -27.89
C GLN A 235 -4.11 5.40 -28.34
N ASP A 236 -4.38 5.36 -29.64
CA ASP A 236 -5.71 5.45 -30.22
C ASP A 236 -6.60 4.28 -29.75
N MET A 237 -6.02 3.08 -29.67
CA MET A 237 -6.70 1.89 -29.18
C MET A 237 -7.12 2.04 -27.71
N LEU A 238 -6.21 2.46 -26.82
CA LEU A 238 -6.53 2.68 -25.41
C LEU A 238 -7.59 3.76 -25.21
N THR A 239 -7.53 4.83 -26.01
CA THR A 239 -8.48 5.93 -25.95
C THR A 239 -9.88 5.48 -26.40
N SER A 240 -9.98 4.67 -27.46
CA SER A 240 -11.27 4.13 -27.95
C SER A 240 -12.00 3.22 -26.96
N TRP A 241 -11.32 2.74 -25.92
CA TRP A 241 -11.91 1.88 -24.89
C TRP A 241 -12.54 2.67 -23.73
N GLN A 242 -12.31 3.98 -23.66
CA GLN A 242 -12.96 4.88 -22.70
C GLN A 242 -14.29 5.43 -23.19
N ASP A 243 -14.67 5.14 -24.43
CA ASP A 243 -15.94 5.62 -24.98
C ASP A 243 -17.11 5.16 -24.08
N PRO A 244 -18.08 6.04 -23.79
CA PRO A 244 -19.19 5.70 -22.92
C PRO A 244 -20.02 4.55 -23.52
N PRO A 245 -20.67 3.73 -22.68
CA PRO A 245 -21.55 2.69 -23.15
C PRO A 245 -22.63 3.27 -24.07
N ALA A 246 -22.90 2.59 -25.19
CA ALA A 246 -23.96 3.01 -26.08
C ALA A 246 -25.32 2.78 -25.40
N TRP A 247 -26.23 3.74 -25.53
CA TRP A 247 -27.60 3.58 -25.08
C TRP A 247 -28.35 2.67 -26.05
N ASP A 248 -28.80 1.50 -25.59
CA ASP A 248 -29.66 0.64 -26.40
C ASP A 248 -31.09 1.16 -26.31
N SER A 249 -31.53 1.82 -27.39
CA SER A 249 -32.87 2.41 -27.50
C SER A 249 -34.01 1.38 -27.53
N VAL A 250 -33.71 0.09 -27.73
CA VAL A 250 -34.70 -0.99 -27.79
C VAL A 250 -34.93 -1.63 -26.42
N THR A 251 -33.87 -1.86 -25.65
CA THR A 251 -33.95 -2.46 -24.31
C THR A 251 -34.08 -1.42 -23.20
N GLY A 252 -33.79 -0.14 -23.49
CA GLY A 252 -33.81 0.94 -22.51
C GLY A 252 -32.69 0.82 -21.46
N GLN A 253 -31.67 0.01 -21.75
CA GLN A 253 -30.53 -0.24 -20.88
C GLN A 253 -29.24 0.31 -21.51
N GLU A 254 -28.30 0.74 -20.67
CA GLU A 254 -26.94 1.00 -21.13
C GLU A 254 -26.28 -0.33 -21.51
N SER A 255 -25.71 -0.40 -22.71
CA SER A 255 -24.87 -1.52 -23.12
C SER A 255 -23.58 -1.59 -22.30
N GLU A 256 -22.85 -2.70 -22.36
CA GLU A 256 -21.55 -2.73 -21.69
C GLU A 256 -20.59 -1.70 -22.30
N PRO A 257 -19.78 -1.00 -21.48
CA PRO A 257 -18.77 -0.10 -22.00
C PRO A 257 -17.87 -0.82 -23.02
N PRO A 258 -17.59 -0.22 -24.19
CA PRO A 258 -16.86 -0.86 -25.28
C PRO A 258 -15.46 -1.35 -24.88
N GLY A 259 -14.85 -0.73 -23.87
CA GLY A 259 -13.55 -1.13 -23.31
C GLY A 259 -13.60 -2.19 -22.21
N ARG A 260 -14.78 -2.59 -21.72
CA ARG A 260 -14.88 -3.53 -20.59
C ARG A 260 -14.20 -4.86 -20.94
N GLY A 261 -13.28 -5.27 -20.07
CA GLY A 261 -12.49 -6.49 -20.25
C GLY A 261 -11.40 -6.40 -21.34
N ARG A 262 -11.23 -5.26 -22.02
CA ARG A 262 -10.15 -5.08 -23.00
C ARG A 262 -8.92 -4.51 -22.33
N PHE A 263 -7.77 -5.12 -22.61
CA PHE A 263 -6.49 -4.67 -22.10
C PHE A 263 -5.41 -4.75 -23.19
N LEU A 264 -4.42 -3.88 -23.10
CA LEU A 264 -3.21 -3.93 -23.89
C LEU A 264 -2.06 -4.37 -23.01
N ILE A 265 -1.45 -5.51 -23.33
CA ILE A 265 -0.27 -6.01 -22.62
C ILE A 265 0.98 -5.47 -23.32
N LYS A 266 1.79 -4.71 -22.59
CA LYS A 266 3.02 -4.10 -23.07
C LYS A 266 4.23 -4.69 -22.35
N VAL A 267 5.19 -5.21 -23.12
CA VAL A 267 6.43 -5.82 -22.59
C VAL A 267 7.64 -5.10 -23.16
N GLY A 268 8.18 -4.16 -22.39
CA GLY A 268 9.26 -3.26 -22.83
C GLY A 268 8.86 -2.46 -24.07
N GLY A 269 9.78 -2.33 -25.03
CA GLY A 269 9.55 -1.57 -26.28
C GLY A 269 8.85 -2.35 -27.40
N ARG A 270 8.36 -3.57 -27.15
CA ARG A 270 7.70 -4.39 -28.18
C ARG A 270 6.29 -3.88 -28.49
N PRO A 271 5.71 -4.16 -29.66
CA PRO A 271 4.30 -3.92 -29.91
C PRO A 271 3.43 -4.59 -28.84
N GLY A 272 2.42 -3.87 -28.38
CA GLY A 272 1.47 -4.33 -27.38
C GLY A 272 0.56 -5.43 -27.94
N ILE A 273 0.11 -6.30 -27.05
CA ILE A 273 -0.76 -7.43 -27.36
C ILE A 273 -2.14 -7.09 -26.80
N PRO A 274 -3.13 -6.77 -27.66
CA PRO A 274 -4.49 -6.54 -27.19
C PRO A 274 -5.12 -7.88 -26.79
N VAL A 275 -5.78 -7.89 -25.65
CA VAL A 275 -6.50 -9.06 -25.11
C VAL A 275 -7.89 -8.65 -24.66
N ARG A 276 -8.81 -9.60 -24.69
CA ARG A 276 -10.14 -9.48 -24.08
C ARG A 276 -10.27 -10.56 -23.01
N VAL A 277 -10.60 -10.14 -21.80
CA VAL A 277 -10.94 -11.02 -20.69
C VAL A 277 -12.38 -11.48 -20.86
N GLU A 278 -12.58 -12.78 -20.86
CA GLU A 278 -13.89 -13.41 -20.80
C GLU A 278 -13.99 -14.14 -19.47
N LEU A 279 -14.96 -13.73 -18.65
CA LEU A 279 -15.20 -14.35 -17.35
C LEU A 279 -16.09 -15.58 -17.53
N THR A 280 -15.77 -16.63 -16.80
CA THR A 280 -16.63 -17.79 -16.66
C THR A 280 -17.88 -17.46 -15.84
N ALA A 281 -18.92 -18.30 -15.93
CA ALA A 281 -20.15 -18.10 -15.17
C ALA A 281 -19.92 -17.96 -13.65
N ALA A 282 -18.97 -18.73 -13.10
CA ALA A 282 -18.62 -18.66 -11.68
C ALA A 282 -17.88 -17.37 -11.31
N GLU A 283 -17.11 -16.79 -12.24
CA GLU A 283 -16.38 -15.54 -12.00
C GLU A 283 -17.31 -14.32 -12.10
N LEU A 284 -18.35 -14.37 -12.94
CA LEU A 284 -19.29 -13.27 -13.10
C LEU A 284 -20.01 -12.92 -11.80
N GLU A 285 -20.46 -13.91 -11.03
CA GLU A 285 -21.17 -13.70 -9.77
C GLU A 285 -20.30 -13.03 -8.70
N VAL A 286 -19.01 -13.37 -8.66
CA VAL A 286 -18.06 -12.85 -7.67
C VAL A 286 -17.59 -11.43 -8.04
N ASN A 287 -17.45 -11.12 -9.32
CA ASN A 287 -16.92 -9.85 -9.82
C ASN A 287 -17.98 -8.78 -10.12
N ASP A 288 -19.20 -8.98 -9.66
CA ASP A 288 -20.27 -7.99 -9.75
C ASP A 288 -20.11 -6.94 -8.64
N THR A 289 -19.56 -5.78 -9.02
CA THR A 289 -19.40 -4.61 -8.14
C THR A 289 -20.63 -3.69 -8.14
N ASN A 290 -21.59 -3.93 -9.04
CA ASN A 290 -22.79 -3.09 -9.21
C ASN A 290 -24.01 -3.67 -8.49
N LYS A 291 -23.80 -4.47 -7.43
CA LYS A 291 -24.87 -5.14 -6.67
C LYS A 291 -26.00 -4.21 -6.20
N LEU A 292 -25.68 -2.94 -5.92
CA LEU A 292 -26.64 -1.92 -5.50
C LEU A 292 -27.53 -1.39 -6.64
N TRP A 293 -27.13 -1.60 -7.89
CA TRP A 293 -27.86 -1.19 -9.09
C TRP A 293 -28.76 -2.30 -9.64
N HIS A 294 -28.56 -3.55 -9.21
CA HIS A 294 -29.50 -4.63 -9.53
C HIS A 294 -30.80 -4.38 -8.77
N THR A 295 -31.86 -4.12 -9.53
CA THR A 295 -33.21 -4.01 -8.98
C THR A 295 -33.61 -5.40 -8.48
N ALA A 296 -34.08 -5.47 -7.23
CA ALA A 296 -34.58 -6.71 -6.62
C ALA A 296 -35.82 -7.26 -7.37
#